data_AF-X1LN54-F1
#
_entry.id   AF-X1LN54-F1
#
_cell.length_a   1.000
_cell.length_b   1.000
_cell.length_c   1.000
_cell.angle_alpha   90.00
_cell.angle_beta   90.00
_cell.angle_gamma   90.00
#
_symmetry.space_group_name_H-M   'P 1'
#
loop_
_entity.id
_entity.type
_entity.pdbx_description
1 polymer ?
#
loop_
_entity_poly.entity_id
_entity_poly.type
_entity_poly.pdbx_seq_one_letter_code
_entity_poly.pdbx_strand_id
1 'polypeptide(L)'
;MLMKSIINSPENLSKEDTARLIMDFFHRIVMHYAMWFAEVQHQFGWEKALNILKVAYERSSNIQMKRLSKTLGFEMKDDIPVPLLELPKETLETLKEKVAANWLANDGVWFQAVEFSRGMFDAKRCNDSCWAHFSPFEAWSIKRYLALPEKPGLEGLKNALQFRLYSFINKQSITEEH
;
A
#
# COMPACT_ATOMS: atom_id res chain seq x y z
N MET A 1 35.97 11.31 -10.75
CA MET A 1 35.00 11.43 -9.64
C MET A 1 34.30 12.77 -9.81
N LEU A 2 33.10 12.78 -10.39
CA LEU A 2 32.31 14.01 -10.55
C LEU A 2 31.88 14.47 -9.15
N MET A 3 32.38 15.63 -8.71
CA MET A 3 31.85 16.30 -7.52
C MET A 3 30.37 16.58 -7.77
N LYS A 4 29.48 15.87 -7.07
CA LYS A 4 28.08 16.28 -6.96
C LYS A 4 28.09 17.70 -6.40
N SER A 5 27.57 18.68 -7.15
CA SER A 5 27.42 20.03 -6.63
C SER A 5 26.61 19.96 -5.34
N ILE A 6 27.09 20.60 -4.29
CA ILE A 6 26.39 20.64 -3.01
C ILE A 6 25.05 21.35 -3.24
N ILE A 7 23.95 20.62 -3.14
CA ILE A 7 22.60 21.17 -3.24
C ILE A 7 22.36 21.97 -1.96
N ASN A 8 22.41 23.30 -2.07
CA ASN A 8 22.26 24.20 -0.92
C ASN A 8 20.82 24.74 -0.76
N SER A 9 19.96 24.61 -1.78
CA SER A 9 18.52 24.89 -1.64
C SER A 9 17.66 24.18 -2.70
N PRO A 10 16.36 23.93 -2.42
CA PRO A 10 15.43 23.26 -3.35
C PRO A 10 15.23 23.99 -4.68
N GLU A 11 15.37 25.31 -4.70
CA GLU A 11 15.19 26.14 -5.89
C GLU A 11 16.29 25.93 -6.94
N ASN A 12 17.43 25.37 -6.53
CA ASN A 12 18.59 25.12 -7.39
C ASN A 12 18.69 23.68 -7.87
N LEU A 13 17.64 22.87 -7.68
CA LEU A 13 17.64 21.47 -8.09
C LEU A 13 17.65 21.35 -9.61
N SER A 14 18.44 20.39 -10.11
CA SER A 14 18.34 19.97 -11.50
C SER A 14 16.96 19.35 -11.77
N LYS A 15 16.59 19.21 -13.04
CA LYS A 15 15.36 18.49 -13.42
C LYS A 15 15.34 17.06 -12.86
N GLU A 16 16.49 16.38 -12.88
CA GLU A 16 16.62 15.02 -12.36
C GLU A 16 16.46 14.99 -10.84
N ASP A 17 17.13 15.87 -10.11
CA ASP A 17 17.04 15.91 -8.65
C ASP A 17 15.64 16.34 -8.18
N THR A 18 14.98 17.22 -8.93
CA THR A 18 13.57 17.58 -8.70
C THR A 18 12.67 16.35 -8.84
N ALA A 19 12.85 15.54 -9.89
CA ALA A 19 12.09 14.32 -10.06
C ALA A 19 12.37 13.29 -8.94
N ARG A 20 13.63 13.15 -8.51
CA ARG A 20 14.01 12.30 -7.36
C ARG A 20 13.36 12.78 -6.08
N LEU A 21 13.32 14.09 -5.84
CA LEU A 21 12.67 14.68 -4.67
C LEU A 21 11.16 14.43 -4.67
N ILE A 22 10.49 14.49 -5.82
CA ILE A 22 9.06 14.14 -5.94
C ILE A 22 8.83 12.67 -5.54
N MET A 23 9.67 11.74 -5.99
CA MET A 23 9.57 10.32 -5.61
C MET A 23 9.78 10.13 -4.10
N ASP A 24 10.74 10.87 -3.51
CA ASP A 24 10.97 10.88 -2.07
C ASP A 24 9.78 11.45 -1.29
N PHE A 25 9.09 12.47 -1.80
CA PHE A 25 7.87 12.98 -1.18
C PHE A 25 6.75 11.94 -1.13
N PHE A 26 6.59 11.10 -2.16
CA PHE A 26 5.65 9.98 -2.09
C PHE A 26 6.02 8.98 -1.00
N HIS A 27 7.31 8.65 -0.85
CA HIS A 27 7.78 7.81 0.25
C HIS A 27 7.43 8.42 1.61
N ARG A 28 7.70 9.72 1.82
CA ARG A 28 7.35 10.44 3.06
C ARG A 28 5.85 10.45 3.33
N ILE A 29 5.02 10.59 2.29
CA ILE A 29 3.56 10.51 2.41
C ILE A 29 3.14 9.13 2.92
N VAL A 30 3.66 8.05 2.33
CA VAL A 30 3.35 6.67 2.75
C VAL A 30 3.77 6.44 4.21
N MET A 31 4.99 6.84 4.59
CA MET A 31 5.49 6.70 5.95
C MET A 31 4.65 7.51 6.95
N HIS A 32 4.36 8.77 6.64
CA HIS A 32 3.55 9.64 7.50
C HIS A 32 2.11 9.12 7.64
N TYR A 33 1.53 8.58 6.56
CA TYR A 33 0.20 7.96 6.59
C TYR A 33 0.16 6.72 7.51
N ALA A 34 1.19 5.87 7.44
CA ALA A 34 1.33 4.73 8.33
C ALA A 34 1.53 5.16 9.80
N MET A 35 2.35 6.18 10.05
CA MET A 35 2.57 6.74 11.40
C MET A 35 1.27 7.32 12.00
N TRP A 36 0.48 8.04 11.21
CA TRP A 36 -0.84 8.52 11.64
C TRP A 36 -1.76 7.38 12.05
N PHE A 37 -1.84 6.33 11.24
CA PHE A 37 -2.65 5.17 11.57
C PHE A 37 -2.16 4.46 12.84
N ALA A 38 -0.85 4.27 12.98
CA ALA A 38 -0.24 3.67 14.16
C ALA A 38 -0.55 4.47 15.44
N GLU A 39 -0.48 5.80 15.38
CA GLU A 39 -0.81 6.66 16.52
C GLU A 39 -2.31 6.62 16.85
N VAL A 40 -3.19 6.68 15.85
CA VAL A 40 -4.65 6.56 16.06
C VAL A 40 -5.00 5.19 16.66
N GLN A 41 -4.35 4.12 16.22
CA GLN A 41 -4.48 2.80 16.81
C GLN A 41 -4.01 2.78 18.27
N HIS A 42 -2.88 3.41 18.58
CA HIS A 42 -2.35 3.50 19.94
C HIS A 42 -3.32 4.24 20.88
N GLN A 43 -3.88 5.37 20.42
CA GLN A 43 -4.73 6.23 21.25
C GLN A 43 -6.17 5.71 21.40
N PHE A 44 -6.75 5.15 20.35
CA PHE A 44 -8.19 4.84 20.30
C PHE A 44 -8.51 3.36 20.16
N GLY A 45 -7.50 2.51 20.00
CA GLY A 45 -7.65 1.08 19.75
C GLY A 45 -8.02 0.75 18.31
N TRP A 46 -7.94 -0.54 17.99
CA TRP A 46 -8.01 -1.07 16.63
C TRP A 46 -9.31 -0.74 15.88
N GLU A 47 -10.47 -1.04 16.48
CA GLU A 47 -11.77 -0.89 15.81
C GLU A 47 -12.07 0.57 15.45
N LYS A 48 -11.86 1.49 16.40
CA LYS A 48 -12.03 2.93 16.16
C LYS A 48 -11.02 3.44 15.13
N ALA A 49 -9.78 2.97 15.17
CA ALA A 49 -8.76 3.35 14.21
C ALA A 49 -9.14 2.96 12.77
N LEU A 50 -9.70 1.76 12.55
CA LEU A 50 -10.16 1.34 11.23
C LEU A 50 -11.33 2.19 10.71
N ASN A 51 -12.26 2.58 11.59
CA ASN A 51 -13.36 3.48 11.22
C ASN A 51 -12.84 4.87 10.81
N ILE A 52 -11.87 5.41 11.54
CA ILE A 52 -11.22 6.68 11.20
C ILE A 52 -10.42 6.52 9.90
N LEU A 53 -9.70 5.41 9.74
CA LEU A 53 -8.92 5.11 8.54
C LEU A 53 -9.79 5.07 7.29
N LYS A 54 -11.03 4.54 7.37
CA LYS A 54 -11.98 4.56 6.25
C LYS A 54 -12.16 5.97 5.69
N VAL A 55 -12.47 6.91 6.57
CA VAL A 55 -12.73 8.31 6.23
C VAL A 55 -11.46 8.97 5.69
N ALA A 56 -10.33 8.72 6.36
CA ALA A 56 -9.04 9.27 5.96
C ALA A 56 -8.60 8.75 4.58
N TYR A 57 -8.74 7.46 4.32
CA TYR A 57 -8.35 6.80 3.08
C TYR A 57 -9.15 7.33 1.88
N GLU A 58 -10.47 7.34 1.98
CA GLU A 58 -11.36 7.78 0.89
C GLU A 58 -11.09 9.25 0.55
N ARG A 59 -10.97 10.11 1.56
CA ARG A 59 -10.71 11.54 1.34
C ARG A 59 -9.30 11.81 0.83
N SER A 60 -8.27 11.22 1.45
CA SER A 60 -6.88 11.51 1.13
C SER A 60 -6.50 11.01 -0.26
N SER A 61 -6.94 9.82 -0.65
CA SER A 61 -6.69 9.26 -1.99
C SER A 61 -7.28 10.16 -3.07
N ASN A 62 -8.53 10.59 -2.88
CA ASN A 62 -9.22 11.47 -3.82
C ASN A 62 -8.57 12.85 -3.94
N ILE A 63 -8.19 13.46 -2.81
CA ILE A 63 -7.52 14.76 -2.80
C ILE A 63 -6.18 14.69 -3.53
N GLN A 64 -5.36 13.67 -3.22
CA GLN A 64 -4.05 13.50 -3.84
C GLN A 64 -4.18 13.29 -5.35
N MET A 65 -5.07 12.39 -5.78
CA MET A 65 -5.22 12.08 -7.19
C MET A 65 -5.78 13.27 -7.99
N LYS A 66 -6.75 14.01 -7.44
CA LYS A 66 -7.27 15.25 -8.07
C LYS A 66 -6.22 16.37 -8.18
N ARG A 67 -5.26 16.43 -7.26
CA ARG A 67 -4.15 17.39 -7.35
C ARG A 67 -3.16 16.97 -8.43
N LEU A 68 -2.76 15.70 -8.44
CA LEU A 68 -1.87 15.14 -9.46
C LEU A 68 -2.48 15.24 -10.86
N SER A 69 -3.79 14.99 -10.99
CA SER A 69 -4.49 15.04 -12.27
C SER A 69 -4.43 16.43 -12.91
N LYS A 70 -4.59 17.48 -12.10
CA LYS A 70 -4.46 18.88 -12.56
C LYS A 70 -3.05 19.22 -13.02
N THR A 71 -2.03 18.76 -12.30
CA THR A 71 -0.63 19.06 -12.63
C THR A 71 -0.12 18.22 -13.80
N LEU A 72 -0.51 16.95 -13.90
CA LEU A 72 -0.04 16.00 -14.92
C LEU A 72 -0.95 15.92 -16.15
N GLY A 73 -2.11 16.59 -16.12
CA GLY A 73 -2.99 16.74 -17.28
C GLY A 73 -3.83 15.50 -17.62
N PHE A 74 -4.16 14.65 -16.64
CA PHE A 74 -5.05 13.51 -16.87
C PHE A 74 -6.44 13.72 -16.26
N GLU A 75 -7.44 13.05 -16.82
CA GLU A 75 -8.82 13.10 -16.35
C GLU A 75 -9.11 12.09 -15.23
N MET A 76 -10.13 12.39 -14.44
CA MET A 76 -10.64 11.53 -13.36
C MET A 76 -12.10 11.21 -13.64
N LYS A 77 -12.48 9.94 -13.54
CA LYS A 77 -13.88 9.47 -13.63
C LYS A 77 -14.19 8.61 -12.41
N ASP A 78 -15.23 8.98 -11.66
CA ASP A 78 -15.66 8.27 -10.44
C ASP A 78 -14.50 8.01 -9.46
N ASP A 79 -13.66 9.04 -9.27
CA ASP A 79 -12.43 9.01 -8.46
C ASP A 79 -11.33 8.04 -8.95
N ILE A 80 -11.42 7.52 -10.18
CA ILE A 80 -10.41 6.69 -10.83
C ILE A 80 -9.73 7.49 -11.97
N PRO A 81 -8.39 7.43 -12.12
CA PRO A 81 -7.72 8.02 -13.29
C PRO A 81 -8.22 7.38 -14.59
N VAL A 82 -8.68 8.21 -15.54
CA VAL A 82 -9.09 7.75 -16.87
C VAL A 82 -8.01 6.94 -17.58
N PRO A 83 -6.71 7.32 -17.52
CA PRO A 83 -5.65 6.50 -18.11
C PRO A 83 -5.58 5.08 -17.56
N LEU A 84 -6.02 4.81 -16.33
CA LEU A 84 -6.11 3.46 -15.77
C LEU A 84 -7.32 2.72 -16.36
N LEU A 85 -8.46 3.40 -16.52
CA LEU A 85 -9.69 2.83 -17.08
C LEU A 85 -9.57 2.45 -18.56
N GLU A 86 -8.72 3.16 -19.30
CA GLU A 86 -8.51 2.94 -20.73
C GLU A 86 -7.48 1.84 -21.04
N LEU A 87 -6.79 1.31 -20.02
CA LEU A 87 -5.86 0.21 -20.23
C LEU A 87 -6.59 -1.06 -20.70
N PRO A 88 -5.99 -1.84 -21.61
CA PRO A 88 -6.50 -3.17 -21.94
C PRO A 88 -6.63 -4.03 -20.69
N LYS A 89 -7.66 -4.89 -20.64
CA LYS A 89 -7.93 -5.77 -19.50
C LYS A 89 -6.69 -6.57 -19.07
N GLU A 90 -5.96 -7.14 -20.03
CA GLU A 90 -4.73 -7.91 -19.79
C GLU A 90 -3.63 -7.06 -19.15
N THR A 91 -3.53 -5.78 -19.53
CA THR A 91 -2.58 -4.83 -18.94
C THR A 91 -2.99 -4.47 -17.51
N LEU A 92 -4.28 -4.32 -17.23
CA LEU A 92 -4.79 -4.11 -15.87
C LEU A 92 -4.50 -5.31 -14.96
N GLU A 93 -4.73 -6.52 -15.47
CA GLU A 93 -4.43 -7.76 -14.76
C GLU A 93 -2.93 -7.88 -14.46
N THR A 94 -2.08 -7.66 -15.46
CA THR A 94 -0.62 -7.66 -15.30
C THR A 94 -0.19 -6.58 -14.31
N LEU A 95 -0.73 -5.36 -14.40
CA LEU A 95 -0.39 -4.26 -13.50
C LEU A 95 -0.74 -4.60 -12.06
N LYS A 96 -1.93 -5.17 -11.82
CA LYS A 96 -2.36 -5.64 -10.50
C LYS A 96 -1.39 -6.68 -9.93
N GLU A 97 -0.99 -7.67 -10.72
CA GLU A 97 0.00 -8.68 -10.31
C GLU A 97 1.36 -8.06 -9.97
N LYS A 98 1.86 -7.12 -10.79
CA LYS A 98 3.13 -6.44 -10.52
C LYS A 98 3.08 -5.56 -9.28
N VAL A 99 1.96 -4.88 -9.03
CA VAL A 99 1.77 -4.11 -7.80
C VAL A 99 1.77 -5.01 -6.56
N ALA A 100 1.10 -6.17 -6.64
CA ALA A 100 1.15 -7.16 -5.56
C ALA A 100 2.56 -7.72 -5.35
N ALA A 101 3.29 -8.05 -6.42
CA ALA A 101 4.66 -8.51 -6.35
C ALA A 101 5.62 -7.46 -5.74
N ASN A 102 5.42 -6.17 -6.04
CA ASN A 102 6.20 -5.09 -5.44
C ASN A 102 6.02 -5.03 -3.91
N TRP A 103 4.82 -5.27 -3.40
CA TRP A 103 4.59 -5.35 -1.96
C TRP A 103 5.41 -6.49 -1.32
N LEU A 104 5.41 -7.68 -1.92
CA LEU A 104 6.19 -8.82 -1.42
C LEU A 104 7.71 -8.57 -1.49
N ALA A 105 8.17 -7.95 -2.58
CA ALA A 105 9.58 -7.56 -2.70
C ALA A 105 9.97 -6.56 -1.61
N ASN A 106 9.10 -5.59 -1.32
CA ASN A 106 9.33 -4.59 -0.28
C ASN A 106 9.35 -5.21 1.13
N ASP A 107 8.50 -6.20 1.41
CA ASP A 107 8.54 -6.98 2.66
C ASP A 107 9.90 -7.67 2.85
N GLY A 108 10.41 -8.32 1.79
CA GLY A 108 11.74 -8.92 1.80
C GLY A 108 12.89 -7.91 1.98
N VAL A 109 12.80 -6.73 1.36
CA VAL A 109 13.80 -5.66 1.53
C VAL A 109 13.83 -5.17 2.98
N TRP A 110 12.67 -4.97 3.62
CA TRP A 110 12.62 -4.61 5.04
C TRP A 110 13.19 -5.71 5.94
N PHE A 111 12.86 -6.97 5.68
CA PHE A 111 13.41 -8.11 6.40
C PHE A 111 14.93 -8.12 6.34
N GLN A 112 15.49 -8.03 5.13
CA GLN A 112 16.94 -8.01 4.90
C GLN A 112 17.62 -6.80 5.53
N ALA A 113 17.01 -5.62 5.48
CA ALA A 113 17.57 -4.43 6.12
C ALA A 113 17.71 -4.60 7.65
N VAL A 114 16.73 -5.23 8.31
CA VAL A 114 16.81 -5.55 9.74
C VAL A 114 17.80 -6.69 9.99
N GLU A 115 17.76 -7.75 9.18
CA GLU A 115 18.65 -8.90 9.31
C GLU A 115 20.13 -8.48 9.21
N PHE A 116 20.49 -7.70 8.19
CA PHE A 116 21.87 -7.25 8.00
C PHE A 116 22.33 -6.24 9.05
N SER A 117 21.41 -5.53 9.73
CA SER A 117 21.75 -4.56 10.77
C SER A 117 21.72 -5.11 12.20
N ARG A 118 20.90 -6.14 12.46
CA ARG A 118 20.59 -6.63 13.82
C ARG A 118 20.57 -8.16 13.95
N GLY A 119 20.60 -8.89 12.84
CA GLY A 119 20.55 -10.35 12.80
C GLY A 119 19.15 -10.93 12.63
N MET A 120 19.12 -12.24 12.34
CA MET A 120 17.92 -13.00 11.97
C MET A 120 16.79 -12.93 13.02
N PHE A 121 17.13 -12.96 14.32
CA PHE A 121 16.13 -12.96 15.39
C PHE A 121 15.29 -11.68 15.37
N ASP A 122 15.95 -10.53 15.26
CA ASP A 122 15.26 -9.24 15.20
C ASP A 122 14.46 -9.07 13.91
N ALA A 123 14.98 -9.56 12.78
CA ALA A 123 14.25 -9.55 11.51
C ALA A 123 12.94 -10.35 11.58
N LYS A 124 12.98 -11.58 12.12
CA LYS A 124 11.78 -12.41 12.35
C LYS A 124 10.80 -11.74 13.30
N ARG A 125 11.28 -11.22 14.44
CA ARG A 125 10.42 -10.54 15.42
C ARG A 125 9.69 -9.33 14.81
N CYS A 126 10.41 -8.50 14.06
CA CYS A 126 9.84 -7.34 13.36
C CYS A 126 8.82 -7.78 12.30
N ASN A 127 9.16 -8.78 11.49
CA ASN A 127 8.27 -9.36 10.49
C ASN A 127 6.98 -9.88 11.11
N ASP A 128 7.06 -10.73 12.14
CA ASP A 128 5.89 -11.35 12.76
C ASP A 128 4.98 -10.29 13.40
N SER A 129 5.58 -9.26 14.01
CA SER A 129 4.84 -8.12 14.58
C SER A 129 4.15 -7.30 13.48
N CYS A 130 4.83 -7.04 12.36
CA CYS A 130 4.25 -6.37 11.20
C CYS A 130 3.04 -7.17 10.67
N TRP A 131 3.21 -8.47 10.48
CA TRP A 131 2.16 -9.38 10.00
C TRP A 131 0.94 -9.47 10.94
N ALA A 132 1.15 -9.37 12.25
CA ALA A 132 0.08 -9.32 13.25
C ALA A 132 -0.82 -8.07 13.09
N HIS A 133 -0.28 -6.96 12.59
CA HIS A 133 -1.05 -5.74 12.29
C HIS A 133 -1.56 -5.71 10.85
N PHE A 134 -0.75 -6.15 9.89
CA PHE A 134 -1.10 -6.11 8.48
C PHE A 134 -2.24 -7.07 8.13
N SER A 135 -2.24 -8.30 8.66
CA SER A 135 -3.28 -9.29 8.29
C SER A 135 -4.70 -8.83 8.65
N PRO A 136 -4.97 -8.29 9.86
CA PRO A 136 -6.29 -7.75 10.18
C PRO A 136 -6.63 -6.49 9.37
N PHE A 137 -5.66 -5.65 9.04
CA PHE A 137 -5.87 -4.49 8.16
C PHE A 137 -6.24 -4.93 6.74
N GLU A 138 -5.53 -5.90 6.17
CA GLU A 138 -5.81 -6.47 4.84
C GLU A 138 -7.22 -7.07 4.82
N ALA A 139 -7.57 -7.86 5.84
CA ALA A 139 -8.91 -8.43 5.98
C ALA A 139 -10.00 -7.35 6.04
N TRP A 140 -9.80 -6.28 6.81
CA TRP A 140 -10.72 -5.13 6.85
C TRP A 140 -10.84 -4.45 5.49
N SER A 141 -9.72 -4.25 4.79
CA SER A 141 -9.70 -3.61 3.47
C SER A 141 -10.47 -4.44 2.43
N ILE A 142 -10.25 -5.76 2.42
CA ILE A 142 -10.96 -6.71 1.54
C ILE A 142 -12.45 -6.74 1.86
N LYS A 143 -12.82 -6.84 3.14
CA LYS A 143 -14.21 -6.84 3.59
C LYS A 143 -14.96 -5.60 3.09
N ARG A 144 -14.33 -4.42 3.17
CA ARG A 144 -14.86 -3.16 2.64
C ARG A 144 -14.98 -3.18 1.12
N TYR A 145 -13.94 -3.63 0.42
CA TYR A 145 -13.92 -3.69 -1.04
C TYR A 145 -15.01 -4.62 -1.61
N LEU A 146 -15.21 -5.77 -0.98
CA LEU A 146 -16.23 -6.75 -1.36
C LEU A 146 -17.62 -6.49 -0.76
N ALA A 147 -17.76 -5.42 0.05
CA ALA A 147 -18.98 -5.11 0.80
C ALA A 147 -19.55 -6.31 1.59
N LEU A 148 -18.67 -7.11 2.21
CA LEU A 148 -19.08 -8.30 2.96
C LEU A 148 -19.77 -7.93 4.29
N PRO A 149 -20.79 -8.69 4.71
CA PRO A 149 -21.47 -8.47 6.00
C PRO A 149 -20.55 -8.80 7.18
N GLU A 150 -20.98 -8.45 8.40
CA GLU A 150 -20.17 -8.64 9.61
C GLU A 150 -19.75 -10.10 9.85
N LYS A 151 -20.66 -11.03 9.57
CA LYS A 151 -20.47 -12.47 9.71
C LYS A 151 -20.74 -13.14 8.36
N PRO A 152 -19.78 -13.12 7.42
CA PRO A 152 -20.02 -13.56 6.05
C PRO A 152 -19.87 -15.08 5.88
N GLY A 153 -19.59 -15.81 6.97
CA GLY A 153 -19.47 -17.27 6.98
C GLY A 153 -18.27 -17.79 6.19
N LEU A 154 -18.26 -19.11 5.94
CA LEU A 154 -17.19 -19.76 5.19
C LEU A 154 -17.14 -19.30 3.73
N GLU A 155 -18.29 -19.12 3.08
CA GLU A 155 -18.35 -18.62 1.69
C GLU A 155 -17.75 -17.22 1.56
N GLY A 156 -18.07 -16.33 2.50
CA GLY A 156 -17.46 -15.01 2.55
C GLY A 156 -15.95 -15.06 2.78
N LEU A 157 -15.49 -15.99 3.62
CA LEU A 157 -14.06 -16.20 3.87
C LEU A 157 -13.34 -16.71 2.61
N LYS A 158 -13.90 -17.70 1.91
CA LYS A 158 -13.34 -18.22 0.65
C LYS A 158 -13.19 -17.12 -0.37
N ASN A 159 -14.22 -16.29 -0.53
CA ASN A 159 -14.17 -15.13 -1.42
C ASN A 159 -13.09 -14.15 -0.99
N ALA A 160 -13.06 -13.75 0.29
CA ALA A 160 -12.07 -12.79 0.79
C ALA A 160 -10.61 -13.26 0.61
N LEU A 161 -10.33 -14.55 0.79
CA LEU A 161 -8.99 -15.11 0.62
C LEU A 161 -8.43 -14.92 -0.80
N GLN A 162 -9.29 -14.90 -1.81
CA GLN A 162 -8.88 -14.66 -3.20
C GLN A 162 -8.43 -13.21 -3.48
N PHE A 163 -8.71 -12.27 -2.57
CA PHE A 163 -8.38 -10.84 -2.72
C PHE A 163 -7.17 -10.40 -1.88
N ARG A 164 -6.50 -11.33 -1.17
CA ARG A 164 -5.22 -11.04 -0.51
C ARG A 164 -4.15 -10.72 -1.54
N LEU A 165 -3.18 -9.89 -1.19
CA LEU A 165 -2.07 -9.55 -2.09
C LEU A 165 -1.32 -10.79 -2.58
N TYR A 166 -1.11 -11.78 -1.69
CA TYR A 166 -0.50 -13.05 -2.05
C TYR A 166 -1.25 -13.85 -3.12
N SER A 167 -2.57 -13.68 -3.22
CA SER A 167 -3.42 -14.42 -4.16
C SER A 167 -3.18 -14.00 -5.61
N PHE A 168 -2.54 -12.85 -5.82
CA PHE A 168 -2.12 -12.36 -7.14
C PHE A 168 -0.65 -12.65 -7.45
N ILE A 169 0.08 -13.31 -6.54
CA ILE A 169 1.49 -13.66 -6.72
C ILE A 169 1.63 -15.17 -6.92
N ASN A 170 0.91 -15.96 -6.11
CA ASN A 170 0.97 -17.41 -6.12
C ASN A 170 -0.39 -18.01 -6.46
N LYS A 171 -0.40 -19.15 -7.16
CA LYS A 171 -1.63 -19.94 -7.34
C LYS A 171 -2.08 -20.46 -5.97
N GLN A 172 -3.30 -20.13 -5.58
CA GLN A 172 -3.92 -20.60 -4.35
C GLN A 172 -5.04 -21.59 -4.66
N SER A 173 -5.15 -22.62 -3.85
CA SER A 173 -6.25 -23.59 -3.87
C SER A 173 -6.88 -23.65 -2.50
N ILE A 174 -8.21 -23.70 -2.44
CA ILE A 174 -8.98 -23.88 -1.21
C ILE A 174 -9.60 -25.28 -1.26
N THR A 175 -9.36 -26.08 -0.23
CA THR A 175 -9.94 -27.41 -0.07
C THR A 175 -10.88 -27.42 1.12
N GLU A 176 -12.00 -28.12 1.00
CA GLU A 176 -12.89 -28.41 2.12
C GLU A 176 -12.60 -29.83 2.59
N GLU A 177 -12.28 -29.96 3.86
CA GLU A 177 -12.16 -31.26 4.53
C GLU A 177 -13.46 -31.49 5.29
N HIS A 178 -14.12 -32.61 4.99
CA HIS A 178 -15.39 -33.04 5.58
C HIS A 178 -15.16 -34.11 6.65
#